data_AF-A0A1V2NT46-F1
#
_entry.id   AF-A0A1V2NT46-F1
#
_cell.length_a   1.000
_cell.length_b   1.000
_cell.length_c   1.000
_cell.angle_alpha   90.00
_cell.angle_beta   90.00
_cell.angle_gamma   90.00
#
_symmetry.space_group_name_H-M   'P 1'
#
loop_
_entity.id
_entity.type
_entity.pdbx_description
1 polymer ?
#
loop_
_entity_poly.entity_id
_entity_poly.type
_entity_poly.pdbx_seq_one_letter_code
_entity_poly.pdbx_strand_id
1 'polypeptide(L)'
;MTQNFPPNPNQPPYPPQQGYQQGPPPGYQPPPPGYQQGPPPGYQPGPPPPGYGQAPGGYQPAPPQARQNVPHVAPAGSPYPVLVSTMNDLPGYTAEKVFGEVFGLTVRSRDFGSNFTASFRSLGGGEVPEYTQMLAESRHVAVMRMCQMAQQMGANAILAMRFDCNEIAQTMSEVAAYGTAVIVRKVEPPRPQDTAQPDDEDETNDS
;
A
#
# COMPACT_ATOMS: atom_id res chain seq x y z
N MET A 1 2.47 -21.77 7.87
CA MET A 1 3.79 -22.38 7.56
C MET A 1 4.76 -21.23 7.28
N THR A 2 5.61 -20.90 8.22
CA THR A 2 6.66 -19.88 8.06
C THR A 2 7.80 -20.53 7.27
N GLN A 3 7.95 -20.17 5.99
CA GLN A 3 9.11 -20.56 5.19
C GLN A 3 10.34 -19.82 5.76
N ASN A 4 11.28 -20.58 6.31
CA ASN A 4 12.49 -20.05 6.91
C ASN A 4 13.51 -19.85 5.78
N PHE A 5 13.78 -18.61 5.40
CA PHE A 5 14.83 -18.32 4.42
C PHE A 5 16.21 -18.41 5.09
N PRO A 6 17.22 -19.00 4.43
CA PRO A 6 18.58 -18.99 4.93
C PRO A 6 19.10 -17.53 5.01
N PRO A 7 19.85 -17.16 6.07
CA PRO A 7 20.36 -15.81 6.23
C PRO A 7 21.31 -15.45 5.08
N ASN A 8 21.17 -14.23 4.56
CA ASN A 8 22.04 -13.71 3.50
C ASN A 8 23.44 -13.40 4.07
N PRO A 9 24.52 -14.03 3.57
CA PRO A 9 25.87 -13.84 4.07
C PRO A 9 26.43 -12.42 3.84
N ASN A 10 25.81 -11.63 2.95
CA ASN A 10 26.20 -10.24 2.67
C ASN A 10 25.31 -9.22 3.40
N GLN A 11 24.40 -9.66 4.27
CA GLN A 11 23.58 -8.74 5.05
C GLN A 11 24.43 -8.12 6.16
N PRO A 12 24.63 -6.78 6.18
CA PRO A 12 25.30 -6.14 7.30
C PRO A 12 24.51 -6.46 8.58
N PRO A 13 25.19 -6.68 9.72
CA PRO A 13 24.51 -6.93 10.98
C PRO A 13 23.52 -5.79 11.24
N TYR A 14 22.29 -6.13 11.65
CA TYR A 14 21.37 -5.12 12.13
C TYR A 14 22.09 -4.29 13.20
N PRO A 15 21.98 -2.96 13.16
CA PRO A 15 22.49 -2.17 14.26
C PRO A 15 21.88 -2.73 15.54
N PRO A 16 22.64 -2.78 16.66
CA PRO A 16 22.06 -3.17 17.92
C PRO A 16 20.81 -2.32 18.12
N GLN A 17 19.67 -2.99 18.25
CA GLN A 17 18.43 -2.37 18.66
C GLN A 17 18.72 -1.80 20.04
N GLN A 18 19.23 -0.57 20.10
CA GLN A 18 19.27 0.19 21.35
C GLN A 18 17.83 0.22 21.78
N GLY A 19 17.52 -0.51 22.86
CA GLY A 19 16.15 -0.80 23.24
C GLY A 19 15.36 0.48 23.14
N TYR A 20 14.34 0.49 22.26
CA TYR A 20 13.34 1.54 22.28
C TYR A 20 12.95 1.67 23.74
N GLN A 21 13.32 2.79 24.38
CA GLN A 21 12.82 3.06 25.72
C GLN A 21 11.31 3.02 25.55
N GLN A 22 10.67 2.00 26.12
CA GLN A 22 9.24 1.72 25.96
C GLN A 22 8.37 2.73 26.74
N GLY A 23 8.83 3.97 26.82
CA GLY A 23 8.05 5.10 27.28
C GLY A 23 7.28 5.67 26.10
N PRO A 24 6.09 6.23 26.34
CA PRO A 24 5.41 6.95 25.29
C PRO A 24 6.24 8.19 24.88
N PRO A 25 6.08 8.69 23.64
CA PRO A 25 6.92 9.77 23.12
C PRO A 25 6.86 11.01 24.03
N PRO A 26 7.94 11.83 24.08
CA PRO A 26 7.93 13.08 24.85
C PRO A 26 6.69 13.92 24.51
N GLY A 27 5.88 14.24 25.54
CA GLY A 27 4.62 14.97 25.38
C GLY A 27 3.36 14.10 25.30
N TYR A 28 3.49 12.77 25.34
CA TYR A 28 2.32 11.89 25.41
C TYR A 28 1.59 12.03 26.75
N GLN A 29 0.32 12.41 26.67
CA GLN A 29 -0.60 12.37 27.80
C GLN A 29 -1.42 11.09 27.68
N PRO A 30 -1.45 10.23 28.71
CA PRO A 30 -2.32 9.06 28.70
C PRO A 30 -3.78 9.52 28.60
N PRO A 31 -4.64 8.74 27.92
CA PRO A 31 -6.04 9.09 27.83
C PRO A 31 -6.68 9.13 29.24
N PRO A 32 -7.61 10.06 29.50
CA PRO A 32 -8.35 10.13 30.75
C PRO A 32 -9.00 8.80 31.16
N PRO A 33 -9.13 8.50 32.47
CA PRO A 33 -9.83 7.32 32.94
C PRO A 33 -11.26 7.25 32.37
N GLY A 34 -11.59 6.16 31.67
CA GLY A 34 -12.89 5.97 31.04
C GLY A 34 -12.95 6.18 29.53
N TYR A 35 -11.82 6.47 28.86
CA TYR A 35 -11.75 6.44 27.40
C TYR A 35 -12.03 5.03 26.86
N GLN A 36 -13.21 4.87 26.27
CA GLN A 36 -13.49 3.74 25.38
C GLN A 36 -12.82 4.02 24.03
N GLN A 37 -12.20 3.00 23.42
CA GLN A 37 -11.49 3.12 22.15
C GLN A 37 -12.35 3.85 21.10
N GLY A 38 -12.01 5.12 20.88
CA GLY A 38 -12.72 6.03 20.02
C GLY A 38 -11.81 7.22 19.73
N PRO A 39 -12.08 7.96 18.66
CA PRO A 39 -11.28 9.12 18.33
C PRO A 39 -11.28 10.12 19.52
N PRO A 40 -10.20 10.88 19.73
CA PRO A 40 -10.13 11.81 20.86
C PRO A 40 -11.28 12.84 20.79
N PRO A 41 -11.79 13.32 21.95
CA PRO A 41 -12.75 14.41 22.04
C PRO A 41 -12.30 15.60 21.21
N GLY A 42 -13.17 16.08 20.33
CA GLY A 42 -12.86 17.17 19.39
C GLY A 42 -12.24 16.72 18.07
N TYR A 43 -11.95 15.43 17.87
CA TYR A 43 -11.59 14.92 16.56
C TYR A 43 -12.76 15.10 15.60
N GLN A 44 -12.57 15.96 14.61
CA GLN A 44 -13.45 16.07 13.47
C GLN A 44 -12.79 15.33 12.30
N PRO A 45 -13.39 14.25 11.77
CA PRO A 45 -12.87 13.63 10.57
C PRO A 45 -12.82 14.70 9.47
N GLY A 46 -11.70 14.76 8.75
CA GLY A 46 -11.62 15.57 7.53
C GLY A 46 -12.67 15.11 6.52
N PRO A 47 -13.08 15.97 5.57
CA PRO A 47 -13.97 15.55 4.50
C PRO A 47 -13.33 14.37 3.75
N PRO A 48 -14.13 13.36 3.36
CA PRO A 48 -13.60 12.27 2.55
C PRO A 48 -13.05 12.85 1.24
N PRO A 49 -12.00 12.24 0.66
CA PRO A 49 -11.43 12.73 -0.57
C PRO A 49 -12.48 12.78 -1.69
N PRO A 50 -12.38 13.71 -2.66
CA PRO A 50 -13.33 13.79 -3.76
C PRO A 50 -13.49 12.44 -4.47
N GLY A 51 -14.73 12.00 -4.68
CA GLY A 51 -15.04 10.71 -5.31
C GLY A 51 -15.13 9.51 -4.37
N TYR A 52 -14.84 9.67 -3.07
CA TYR A 52 -15.02 8.59 -2.10
C TYR A 52 -16.48 8.14 -2.05
N GLY A 53 -16.72 6.83 -2.04
CA GLY A 53 -18.07 6.26 -2.08
C GLY A 53 -18.64 6.02 -3.48
N GLN A 54 -18.07 6.63 -4.54
CA GLN A 54 -18.50 6.37 -5.91
C GLN A 54 -18.12 4.95 -6.37
N ALA A 55 -18.90 4.39 -7.30
CA ALA A 55 -18.57 3.13 -7.95
C ALA A 55 -17.31 3.31 -8.83
N PRO A 56 -16.48 2.27 -9.03
CA PRO A 56 -15.20 2.37 -9.75
C PRO A 56 -15.29 3.00 -11.15
N GLY A 57 -16.44 2.90 -11.82
CA GLY A 57 -16.70 3.48 -13.14
C GLY A 57 -16.75 5.02 -13.20
N GLY A 58 -16.76 5.71 -12.05
CA GLY A 58 -16.73 7.17 -11.94
C GLY A 58 -15.35 7.76 -11.64
N TYR A 59 -14.27 6.96 -11.66
CA TYR A 59 -12.92 7.43 -11.34
C TYR A 59 -12.53 8.64 -12.22
N GLN A 60 -12.43 9.80 -11.60
CA GLN A 60 -11.81 10.98 -12.20
C GLN A 60 -10.35 11.06 -11.73
N PRO A 61 -9.38 11.03 -12.65
CA PRO A 61 -8.00 11.22 -12.28
C PRO A 61 -7.79 12.57 -11.58
N ALA A 62 -6.89 12.60 -10.59
CA ALA A 62 -6.43 13.84 -9.98
C ALA A 62 -6.04 14.87 -11.07
N PRO A 63 -6.34 16.17 -10.88
CA PRO A 63 -6.15 17.18 -11.91
C PRO A 63 -4.71 17.20 -12.44
N PRO A 64 -4.50 17.48 -13.74
CA PRO A 64 -3.20 17.34 -14.41
C PRO A 64 -2.04 18.04 -13.69
N GLN A 65 -2.32 19.15 -13.02
CA GLN A 65 -1.36 19.96 -12.27
C GLN A 65 -0.64 19.18 -11.16
N ALA A 66 -1.30 18.23 -10.51
CA ALA A 66 -0.68 17.37 -9.50
C ALA A 66 0.25 16.29 -10.10
N ARG A 67 0.15 16.06 -11.42
CA ARG A 67 0.84 14.97 -12.14
C ARG A 67 1.98 15.44 -13.05
N GLN A 68 2.11 16.74 -13.28
CA GLN A 68 2.87 17.29 -14.42
C GLN A 68 4.35 16.84 -14.49
N ASN A 69 4.96 16.37 -13.40
CA ASN A 69 6.37 15.93 -13.36
C ASN A 69 6.62 14.55 -12.73
N VAL A 70 5.59 13.73 -12.51
CA VAL A 70 5.78 12.41 -11.86
C VAL A 70 5.78 11.29 -12.91
N PRO A 71 6.85 10.48 -13.03
CA PRO A 71 6.88 9.37 -13.98
C PRO A 71 5.75 8.37 -13.72
N HIS A 72 5.08 7.93 -14.80
CA HIS A 72 4.16 6.81 -14.71
C HIS A 72 4.96 5.50 -14.61
N VAL A 73 4.72 4.75 -13.53
CA VAL A 73 5.49 3.52 -13.21
C VAL A 73 4.62 2.27 -13.14
N ALA A 74 3.30 2.39 -13.30
CA ALA A 74 2.43 1.22 -13.36
C ALA A 74 2.71 0.43 -14.67
N PRO A 75 2.79 -0.90 -14.62
CA PRO A 75 2.97 -1.71 -15.83
C PRO A 75 1.81 -1.54 -16.80
N ALA A 76 2.09 -1.70 -18.10
CA ALA A 76 1.04 -1.75 -19.12
C ALA A 76 0.03 -2.87 -18.79
N GLY A 77 -1.27 -2.56 -18.86
CA GLY A 77 -2.34 -3.49 -18.49
C GLY A 77 -2.63 -3.59 -16.98
N SER A 78 -1.94 -2.82 -16.14
CA SER A 78 -2.31 -2.68 -14.73
C SER A 78 -3.77 -2.21 -14.61
N PRO A 79 -4.60 -2.87 -13.76
CA PRO A 79 -5.96 -2.40 -13.49
C PRO A 79 -5.98 -1.12 -12.64
N TYR A 80 -4.82 -0.69 -12.14
CA TYR A 80 -4.66 0.47 -11.27
C TYR A 80 -3.81 1.56 -11.92
N PRO A 81 -4.11 2.84 -11.62
CA PRO A 81 -3.47 3.96 -12.29
C PRO A 81 -2.12 4.37 -11.66
N VAL A 82 -1.69 3.68 -10.60
CA VAL A 82 -0.38 3.75 -9.96
C VAL A 82 0.15 2.33 -9.75
N LEU A 83 1.46 2.17 -9.57
CA LEU A 83 2.04 0.87 -9.24
C LEU A 83 1.62 0.48 -7.82
N VAL A 84 1.07 -0.72 -7.63
CA VAL A 84 0.70 -1.24 -6.30
C VAL A 84 1.53 -2.49 -6.04
N SER A 85 2.30 -2.49 -4.96
CA SER A 85 3.17 -3.59 -4.57
C SER A 85 2.88 -4.03 -3.14
N THR A 86 2.88 -5.34 -2.92
CA THR A 86 2.87 -5.93 -1.57
C THR A 86 4.26 -5.97 -0.94
N MET A 87 5.33 -5.75 -1.72
CA MET A 87 6.70 -5.67 -1.21
C MET A 87 6.91 -4.37 -0.42
N ASN A 88 7.80 -4.42 0.58
CA ASN A 88 8.18 -3.24 1.35
C ASN A 88 9.19 -2.37 0.60
N ASP A 89 10.01 -2.99 -0.23
CA ASP A 89 10.96 -2.38 -1.17
C ASP A 89 10.50 -2.58 -2.62
N LEU A 90 11.20 -1.95 -3.56
CA LEU A 90 10.89 -2.05 -4.99
C LEU A 90 12.18 -2.16 -5.82
N PRO A 91 12.72 -3.37 -6.03
CA PRO A 91 13.96 -3.56 -6.77
C PRO A 91 13.94 -2.92 -8.16
N GLY A 92 15.05 -2.28 -8.53
CA GLY A 92 15.14 -1.50 -9.78
C GLY A 92 14.53 -0.10 -9.69
N TYR A 93 14.03 0.30 -8.52
CA TYR A 93 13.51 1.63 -8.25
C TYR A 93 14.07 2.21 -6.94
N THR A 94 14.09 3.53 -6.84
CA THR A 94 14.38 4.29 -5.61
C THR A 94 13.15 5.09 -5.22
N ALA A 95 12.77 5.05 -3.94
CA ALA A 95 11.73 5.93 -3.39
C ALA A 95 12.30 7.33 -3.11
N GLU A 96 11.84 8.33 -3.85
CA GLU A 96 12.30 9.72 -3.72
C GLU A 96 11.53 10.51 -2.66
N LYS A 97 10.25 10.15 -2.44
CA LYS A 97 9.38 10.83 -1.47
C LYS A 97 8.37 9.85 -0.90
N VAL A 98 8.13 9.95 0.41
CA VAL A 98 7.11 9.20 1.14
C VAL A 98 6.03 10.16 1.60
N PHE A 99 4.77 9.84 1.28
CA PHE A 99 3.60 10.64 1.68
C PHE A 99 2.91 10.09 2.94
N GLY A 100 3.21 8.84 3.30
CA GLY A 100 2.61 8.15 4.43
C GLY A 100 1.49 7.22 4.00
N GLU A 101 0.60 6.93 4.94
CA GLU A 101 -0.49 5.98 4.76
C GLU A 101 -1.49 6.45 3.69
N VAL A 102 -1.92 5.49 2.88
CA VAL A 102 -3.14 5.58 2.07
C VAL A 102 -4.01 4.37 2.30
N PHE A 103 -5.32 4.57 2.23
CA PHE A 103 -6.29 3.49 2.43
C PHE A 103 -7.51 3.64 1.53
N GLY A 104 -8.25 2.55 1.37
CA GLY A 104 -9.53 2.52 0.72
C GLY A 104 -10.36 1.37 1.27
N LEU A 105 -11.61 1.64 1.63
CA LEU A 105 -12.52 0.64 2.19
C LEU A 105 -13.82 0.56 1.40
N THR A 106 -14.47 -0.60 1.49
CA THR A 106 -15.84 -0.79 1.02
C THR A 106 -16.57 -1.75 1.95
N VAL A 107 -17.85 -1.48 2.17
CA VAL A 107 -18.74 -2.35 2.94
C VAL A 107 -19.84 -2.86 2.00
N ARG A 108 -20.12 -4.17 2.04
CA ARG A 108 -21.22 -4.79 1.30
C ARG A 108 -22.13 -5.53 2.28
N SER A 109 -23.44 -5.43 2.06
CA SER A 109 -24.42 -6.24 2.79
C SER A 109 -24.41 -7.66 2.24
N ARG A 110 -24.41 -8.64 3.15
CA ARG A 110 -24.56 -10.07 2.86
C ARG A 110 -26.00 -10.43 2.50
N ASP A 111 -26.97 -9.63 2.92
CA ASP A 111 -28.39 -9.81 2.58
C ASP A 111 -28.67 -9.52 1.09
N PHE A 112 -27.80 -8.75 0.42
CA PHE A 112 -27.84 -8.63 -1.03
C PHE A 112 -27.42 -9.94 -1.74
N GLY A 113 -26.66 -10.80 -1.06
CA GLY A 113 -26.33 -12.17 -1.48
C GLY A 113 -27.35 -13.22 -1.04
N SER A 114 -28.22 -12.92 -0.06
CA SER A 114 -29.24 -13.85 0.42
C SER A 114 -30.43 -14.04 -0.54
N ASN A 115 -30.59 -13.14 -1.53
CA ASN A 115 -31.53 -13.38 -2.63
C ASN A 115 -30.98 -14.36 -3.68
N PHE A 116 -29.69 -14.70 -3.62
CA PHE A 116 -29.05 -15.67 -4.53
C PHE A 116 -28.98 -17.10 -3.95
N THR A 117 -29.43 -17.28 -2.70
CA THR A 117 -29.32 -18.55 -1.96
C THR A 117 -30.28 -19.65 -2.43
N ALA A 118 -31.10 -19.39 -3.45
CA ALA A 118 -32.07 -20.35 -3.96
C ALA A 118 -31.53 -21.31 -5.03
N SER A 119 -30.36 -21.06 -5.65
CA SER A 119 -30.01 -21.77 -6.90
C SER A 119 -28.80 -22.68 -6.88
N PHE A 120 -27.80 -22.56 -5.99
CA PHE A 120 -26.67 -23.50 -5.98
C PHE A 120 -26.26 -23.99 -4.60
N ARG A 121 -26.74 -25.21 -4.32
CA ARG A 121 -26.22 -26.18 -3.36
C ARG A 121 -24.68 -26.21 -3.34
N SER A 122 -24.06 -25.82 -2.23
CA SER A 122 -22.64 -26.14 -1.93
C SER A 122 -22.44 -27.60 -1.49
N LEU A 123 -23.20 -28.54 -2.06
CA LEU A 123 -23.28 -29.94 -1.60
C LEU A 123 -21.97 -30.76 -1.75
N GLY A 124 -20.84 -30.11 -2.06
CA GLY A 124 -19.52 -30.73 -2.13
C GLY A 124 -18.38 -29.94 -1.47
N GLY A 125 -18.65 -28.90 -0.67
CA GLY A 125 -17.61 -28.15 0.05
C GLY A 125 -16.67 -27.30 -0.82
N GLY A 126 -17.09 -26.93 -2.03
CA GLY A 126 -16.33 -26.09 -2.96
C GLY A 126 -16.52 -24.58 -2.75
N GLU A 127 -15.84 -23.80 -3.60
CA GLU A 127 -16.01 -22.35 -3.72
C GLU A 127 -17.47 -21.98 -4.05
N VAL A 128 -17.94 -20.85 -3.52
CA VAL A 128 -19.26 -20.28 -3.89
C VAL A 128 -19.01 -19.12 -4.86
N PRO A 129 -19.20 -19.30 -6.18
CA PRO A 129 -18.75 -18.36 -7.19
C PRO A 129 -19.26 -16.93 -7.02
N GLU A 130 -20.51 -16.77 -6.56
CA GLU A 130 -21.13 -15.46 -6.37
C GLU A 130 -20.48 -14.70 -5.21
N TYR A 131 -20.16 -15.38 -4.11
CA TYR A 131 -19.42 -14.77 -3.01
C TYR A 131 -17.99 -14.44 -3.42
N THR A 132 -17.32 -15.30 -4.20
CA THR A 132 -15.99 -14.98 -4.73
C THR A 132 -16.02 -13.77 -5.64
N GLN A 133 -16.97 -13.69 -6.56
CA GLN A 133 -17.13 -12.54 -7.44
C GLN A 133 -17.39 -11.27 -6.65
N MET A 134 -18.28 -11.32 -5.65
CA MET A 134 -18.57 -10.20 -4.75
C MET A 134 -17.33 -9.72 -4.00
N LEU A 135 -16.52 -10.66 -3.47
CA LEU A 135 -15.29 -10.33 -2.76
C LEU A 135 -14.22 -9.77 -3.71
N ALA A 136 -14.10 -10.31 -4.92
CA ALA A 136 -13.19 -9.80 -5.94
C ALA A 136 -13.54 -8.36 -6.38
N GLU A 137 -14.83 -8.07 -6.56
CA GLU A 137 -15.30 -6.71 -6.87
C GLU A 137 -15.03 -5.76 -5.68
N SER A 138 -15.33 -6.21 -4.45
CA SER A 138 -15.09 -5.42 -3.24
C SER A 138 -13.61 -5.09 -3.05
N ARG A 139 -12.74 -6.06 -3.30
CA ARG A 139 -11.28 -5.88 -3.33
C ARG A 139 -10.88 -4.82 -4.36
N HIS A 140 -11.39 -4.91 -5.57
CA HIS A 140 -11.08 -3.95 -6.63
C HIS A 140 -11.49 -2.52 -6.25
N VAL A 141 -12.71 -2.34 -5.69
CA VAL A 141 -13.20 -1.05 -5.20
C VAL A 141 -12.28 -0.48 -4.12
N ALA A 142 -11.91 -1.29 -3.12
CA ALA A 142 -11.04 -0.88 -2.03
C ALA A 142 -9.67 -0.40 -2.54
N VAL A 143 -9.02 -1.17 -3.42
CA VAL A 143 -7.73 -0.77 -4.02
C VAL A 143 -7.86 0.49 -4.87
N MET A 144 -8.91 0.61 -5.68
CA MET A 144 -9.11 1.80 -6.50
C MET A 144 -9.25 3.06 -5.65
N ARG A 145 -9.95 2.99 -4.51
CA ARG A 145 -10.07 4.12 -3.56
C ARG A 145 -8.72 4.46 -2.90
N MET A 146 -7.93 3.45 -2.55
CA MET A 146 -6.56 3.64 -2.05
C MET A 146 -5.66 4.32 -3.12
N CYS A 147 -5.75 3.89 -4.37
CA CYS A 147 -5.03 4.49 -5.50
C CYS A 147 -5.47 5.93 -5.78
N GLN A 148 -6.75 6.24 -5.65
CA GLN A 148 -7.27 7.61 -5.75
C GLN A 148 -6.64 8.51 -4.69
N MET A 149 -6.61 8.06 -3.44
CA MET A 149 -5.98 8.80 -2.34
C MET A 149 -4.50 9.04 -2.63
N ALA A 150 -3.76 8.02 -3.06
CA ALA A 150 -2.34 8.14 -3.43
C ALA A 150 -2.12 9.18 -4.54
N GLN A 151 -2.95 9.21 -5.57
CA GLN A 151 -2.82 10.17 -6.66
C GLN A 151 -3.21 11.59 -6.27
N GLN A 152 -4.15 11.77 -5.35
CA GLN A 152 -4.46 13.09 -4.80
C GLN A 152 -3.26 13.65 -4.01
N MET A 153 -2.44 12.78 -3.42
CA MET A 153 -1.16 13.16 -2.80
C MET A 153 -0.03 13.37 -3.81
N GLY A 154 -0.22 13.00 -5.09
CA GLY A 154 0.81 13.06 -6.13
C GLY A 154 1.77 11.86 -6.15
N ALA A 155 1.42 10.76 -5.48
CA ALA A 155 2.20 9.53 -5.51
C ALA A 155 2.02 8.76 -6.84
N ASN A 156 3.05 8.02 -7.24
CA ASN A 156 3.02 7.15 -8.43
C ASN A 156 3.13 5.65 -8.09
N ALA A 157 3.39 5.31 -6.82
CA ALA A 157 3.38 3.95 -6.33
C ALA A 157 2.86 3.84 -4.90
N ILE A 158 2.40 2.65 -4.55
CA ILE A 158 2.00 2.23 -3.21
C ILE A 158 2.81 0.99 -2.85
N LEU A 159 3.54 1.05 -1.74
CA LEU A 159 4.34 -0.06 -1.21
C LEU A 159 3.70 -0.66 0.03
N ALA A 160 4.15 -1.85 0.41
CA ALA A 160 3.68 -2.60 1.57
C ALA A 160 2.15 -2.73 1.59
N MET A 161 1.53 -2.91 0.42
CA MET A 161 0.08 -3.01 0.31
C MET A 161 -0.44 -4.24 1.05
N ARG A 162 -1.51 -4.08 1.83
CA ARG A 162 -2.19 -5.13 2.60
C ARG A 162 -3.71 -5.00 2.50
N PHE A 163 -4.41 -6.09 2.82
CA PHE A 163 -5.85 -6.12 2.98
C PHE A 163 -6.23 -6.59 4.38
N ASP A 164 -7.31 -6.01 4.89
CA ASP A 164 -8.08 -6.58 5.99
C ASP A 164 -9.53 -6.79 5.55
N CYS A 165 -10.12 -7.89 6.01
CA CYS A 165 -11.51 -8.24 5.74
C CYS A 165 -12.21 -8.50 7.07
N ASN A 166 -13.20 -7.69 7.41
CA ASN A 166 -13.91 -7.76 8.69
C ASN A 166 -15.41 -8.01 8.47
N GLU A 167 -16.04 -8.68 9.43
CA GLU A 167 -17.49 -8.79 9.47
C GLU A 167 -18.06 -7.69 10.37
N ILE A 168 -19.03 -6.93 9.85
CA ILE A 168 -19.73 -5.91 10.62
C ILE A 168 -21.15 -6.44 10.89
N ALA A 169 -21.50 -6.54 12.18
CA ALA A 169 -22.85 -6.90 12.65
C ALA A 169 -23.46 -8.18 12.02
N GLN A 170 -22.64 -9.20 11.71
CA GLN A 170 -23.02 -10.49 11.08
C GLN A 170 -23.68 -10.39 9.68
N THR A 171 -24.12 -9.22 9.25
CA THR A 171 -24.87 -8.99 8.01
C THR A 171 -24.10 -8.19 6.97
N MET A 172 -22.91 -7.67 7.32
CA MET A 172 -22.08 -6.88 6.42
C MET A 172 -20.65 -7.40 6.40
N SER A 173 -19.98 -7.25 5.27
CA SER A 173 -18.55 -7.50 5.12
C SER A 173 -17.84 -6.22 4.69
N GLU A 174 -16.77 -5.89 5.39
CA GLU A 174 -15.83 -4.83 5.04
C GLU A 174 -14.62 -5.45 4.33
N VAL A 175 -14.16 -4.78 3.28
CA VAL A 175 -12.83 -4.99 2.70
C VAL A 175 -12.09 -3.65 2.75
N ALA A 176 -10.97 -3.63 3.46
CA ALA A 176 -10.06 -2.49 3.57
C ALA A 176 -8.74 -2.82 2.89
N ALA A 177 -8.23 -1.90 2.08
CA ALA A 177 -6.93 -1.92 1.45
C ALA A 177 -6.10 -0.75 1.99
N TYR A 178 -4.84 -0.98 2.35
CA TYR A 178 -3.94 0.07 2.83
C TYR A 178 -2.50 -0.18 2.42
N GLY A 179 -1.68 0.88 2.46
CA GLY A 179 -0.26 0.83 2.14
C GLY A 179 0.41 2.20 2.32
N THR A 180 1.65 2.32 1.85
CA THR A 180 2.41 3.58 1.90
C THR A 180 2.51 4.20 0.53
N ALA A 181 2.01 5.43 0.36
CA ALA A 181 2.11 6.19 -0.88
C ALA A 181 3.50 6.81 -1.03
N VAL A 182 4.10 6.63 -2.21
CA VAL A 182 5.46 7.08 -2.52
C VAL A 182 5.58 7.61 -3.95
N ILE A 183 6.60 8.43 -4.19
CA ILE A 183 7.16 8.64 -5.54
C ILE A 183 8.37 7.73 -5.69
N VAL A 184 8.37 6.89 -6.72
CA VAL A 184 9.52 6.06 -7.12
C VAL A 184 10.05 6.46 -8.50
N ARG A 185 11.35 6.30 -8.70
CA ARG A 185 12.02 6.36 -10.01
C ARG A 185 12.83 5.13 -10.28
N LYS A 186 12.92 4.74 -11.55
CA LYS A 186 13.76 3.63 -11.99
C LYS A 186 15.23 3.97 -11.74
N VAL A 187 15.97 3.03 -11.17
CA VAL A 187 17.43 3.13 -11.06
C VAL A 187 18.02 2.88 -12.44
N GLU A 188 18.76 3.85 -12.97
CA GLU A 188 19.53 3.64 -14.20
C GLU A 188 20.72 2.71 -13.90
N PRO A 189 21.02 1.74 -14.77
CA PRO A 189 22.26 0.98 -14.63
C PRO A 189 23.45 1.93 -14.76
N PRO A 190 24.56 1.67 -14.02
CA PRO A 190 25.76 2.49 -14.13
C PRO A 190 26.24 2.54 -15.59
N ARG A 191 26.68 3.73 -16.03
CA ARG A 191 27.16 3.89 -17.40
C ARG A 191 28.47 3.10 -17.56
N PRO A 192 28.75 2.52 -18.73
CA PRO A 192 29.99 1.76 -18.96
C PRO A 192 31.30 2.52 -18.67
N GLN A 193 31.25 3.86 -18.61
CA GLN A 193 32.41 4.70 -18.30
C GLN A 193 32.72 4.78 -16.80
N ASP A 194 31.76 4.51 -15.91
CA ASP A 194 31.97 4.54 -14.45
C ASP A 194 32.71 3.30 -13.93
N THR A 195 32.91 2.28 -14.77
CA THR A 195 33.62 1.03 -14.44
C THR A 195 35.07 0.98 -14.90
N ALA A 196 35.57 2.02 -15.57
CA ALA A 196 36.92 2.02 -16.15
C ALA A 196 37.74 3.24 -15.69
N GLN A 197 38.23 3.19 -14.45
CA GLN A 197 39.53 3.79 -14.11
C GLN A 197 40.06 3.20 -12.79
N PRO A 198 41.03 2.27 -12.81
CA PRO A 198 42.05 2.23 -11.77
C PRO A 198 43.05 3.35 -12.08
N ASP A 199 43.28 4.20 -11.09
CA ASP A 199 44.19 5.35 -11.14
C ASP A 199 45.60 4.94 -11.56
N ASP A 200 46.17 5.66 -12.53
CA ASP A 200 47.61 5.71 -12.77
C ASP A 200 48.27 6.35 -11.55
N GLU A 201 49.01 5.61 -10.73
CA GLU A 201 50.01 6.19 -9.83
C GLU A 201 51.31 5.36 -9.80
N ASP A 202 52.37 6.02 -10.28
CA ASP A 202 53.79 5.90 -9.95
C ASP A 202 54.60 4.64 -10.33
N GLU A 203 55.21 4.68 -11.53
CA GLU A 203 56.65 4.43 -11.65
C GLU A 203 57.32 5.64 -12.30
N THR A 204 57.52 6.68 -11.48
CA THR A 204 58.54 7.69 -11.74
C THR A 204 59.92 7.07 -11.48
N ASN A 205 60.74 7.08 -12.54
CA ASN A 205 62.18 7.37 -12.50
C ASN A 205 63.07 6.47 -11.61
N ASP A 206 63.78 5.52 -12.23
CA ASP A 206 65.14 5.21 -11.80
C ASP A 206 66.10 5.00 -13.00
N SER A 207 67.05 5.94 -13.08
CA SER A 207 68.41 5.92 -13.65
C SER A 207 68.66 5.65 -15.14
#